data_AF-A0A4R2ZLT0-F1
#
_entry.id   AF-A0A4R2ZLT0-F1
#
_cell.length_a   1.000
_cell.length_b   1.000
_cell.length_c   1.000
_cell.angle_alpha   90.00
_cell.angle_beta   90.00
_cell.angle_gamma   90.00
#
_symmetry.space_group_name_H-M   'P 1'
#
loop_
_entity.id
_entity.type
_entity.pdbx_description
1 polymer ?
#
loop_
_entity_poly.entity_id
_entity_poly.type
_entity_poly.pdbx_seq_one_letter_code
_entity_poly.pdbx_strand_id
1 'polypeptide(L)' 'MKQITRPRYSLEALQQAYTLNLSQASDLLKRFGSDKASIDKIMKRCQPRVDNDRR' A
#
# COMPACT_ATOMS: atom_id res chain seq x y z
N MET A 1 -15.93 -11.19 21.53
CA MET A 1 -15.87 -9.96 20.69
C MET A 1 -15.04 -10.29 19.46
N LYS A 2 -15.66 -10.48 18.29
CA LYS A 2 -14.90 -10.71 17.05
C LYS A 2 -14.33 -9.35 16.63
N GLN A 3 -13.06 -9.09 16.95
CA GLN A 3 -12.35 -7.95 16.37
C GLN A 3 -12.42 -8.14 14.85
N ILE A 4 -13.18 -7.28 14.18
CA ILE A 4 -13.11 -7.14 12.73
C ILE A 4 -11.77 -6.46 12.50
N THR A 5 -10.71 -7.26 12.43
CA THR A 5 -9.35 -6.80 12.12
C THR A 5 -9.38 -6.33 10.68
N ARG A 6 -9.73 -5.05 10.47
CA ARG A 6 -9.62 -4.43 9.15
C ARG A 6 -8.21 -4.72 8.67
N PRO A 7 -8.04 -5.22 7.42
CA PRO A 7 -6.72 -5.53 6.91
C PRO A 7 -5.90 -4.25 6.96
N ARG A 8 -4.89 -4.23 7.80
CA ARG A 8 -4.06 -3.07 8.10
C ARG A 8 -2.67 -3.40 7.60
N TYR A 9 -2.06 -2.50 6.82
CA TYR A 9 -0.69 -2.74 6.38
C TYR A 9 0.26 -2.55 7.57
N SER A 10 1.00 -3.59 7.89
CA SER A 10 2.23 -3.46 8.68
C SER A 10 3.33 -2.90 7.79
N LEU A 11 4.34 -2.28 8.41
CA LEU A 11 5.44 -1.65 7.69
C LEU A 11 6.14 -2.65 6.76
N GLU A 12 6.47 -3.83 7.27
CA GLU A 12 7.09 -4.92 6.50
C GLU A 12 6.21 -5.37 5.31
N ALA A 13 4.92 -5.56 5.54
CA ALA A 13 3.98 -5.95 4.49
C ALA A 13 3.88 -4.90 3.38
N LEU A 14 4.00 -3.61 3.73
CA LEU A 14 4.02 -2.52 2.76
C LEU A 14 5.31 -2.47 1.96
N GLN A 15 6.45 -2.69 2.62
CA GLN A 15 7.75 -2.78 1.95
C GLN A 15 7.78 -3.95 0.97
N GLN A 16 7.23 -5.11 1.34
CA GLN A 16 7.16 -6.28 0.46
C GLN A 16 6.17 -6.08 -0.70
N ALA A 17 5.01 -5.46 -0.46
CA ALA A 17 3.97 -5.31 -1.48
C ALA A 17 4.35 -4.33 -2.61
N TYR A 18 5.11 -3.28 -2.29
CA TYR A 18 5.43 -2.19 -3.23
C TYR A 18 6.93 -1.92 -3.36
N THR A 19 7.78 -2.79 -2.82
CA THR A 19 9.24 -2.65 -2.82
C THR A 19 9.68 -1.26 -2.32
N LEU A 20 9.05 -0.80 -1.24
CA LEU A 20 9.27 0.53 -0.67
C LEU A 20 10.42 0.54 0.33
N ASN A 21 11.12 1.67 0.41
CA ASN A 21 12.07 1.93 1.48
C ASN A 21 11.35 2.24 2.80
N LEU A 22 12.03 1.97 3.92
CA LEU A 22 11.52 2.20 5.30
C LEU A 22 10.89 3.59 5.49
N SER A 23 11.56 4.65 4.99
CA SER A 23 11.07 6.02 5.09
C SER A 23 9.78 6.25 4.27
N GLN A 24 9.67 5.63 3.09
CA GLN A 24 8.47 5.75 2.26
C GLN A 24 7.30 4.97 2.86
N ALA A 25 7.58 3.78 3.39
CA ALA A 25 6.57 2.97 4.04
C ALA A 25 6.04 3.64 5.32
N SER A 26 6.92 4.17 6.16
CA SER A 26 6.52 4.90 7.37
C SER A 26 5.72 6.18 7.07
N ASP A 27 6.09 6.95 6.04
CA ASP A 27 5.32 8.12 5.61
C ASP A 27 3.91 7.73 5.14
N LEU A 28 3.77 6.64 4.37
CA LEU A 28 2.46 6.13 3.95
C LEU A 28 1.60 5.65 5.13
N LEU A 29 2.18 4.92 6.08
CA LEU A 29 1.44 4.50 7.28
C LEU A 29 1.01 5.70 8.12
N LYS A 30 1.87 6.74 8.23
CA LYS A 30 1.55 7.98 8.96
C LYS A 30 0.46 8.79 8.26
N ARG A 31 0.49 8.89 6.93
CA ARG A 31 -0.52 9.64 6.15
C ARG A 31 -1.86 8.93 6.03
N PHE A 32 -1.87 7.60 5.88
CA PHE A 32 -3.07 6.83 5.61
C PHE A 32 -3.54 5.96 6.79
N GLY A 33 -2.90 6.08 7.96
CA GLY A 33 -3.29 5.36 9.17
C GLY A 33 -3.19 3.84 9.07
N SER A 34 -2.31 3.35 8.18
CA SER A 34 -2.17 1.95 7.79
C SER A 34 -3.41 1.34 7.11
N ASP A 35 -4.35 2.15 6.62
CA ASP A 35 -5.52 1.68 5.89
C ASP A 35 -5.12 1.04 4.55
N LYS A 36 -5.30 -0.29 4.46
CA LYS A 36 -4.86 -1.06 3.30
C LYS A 36 -5.51 -0.57 2.01
N ALA A 37 -6.81 -0.28 2.05
CA ALA A 37 -7.57 0.11 0.86
C ALA A 37 -7.10 1.47 0.30
N SER A 38 -6.86 2.44 1.18
CA SER A 38 -6.38 3.77 0.81
C SER A 38 -4.97 3.71 0.23
N ILE A 39 -4.07 2.97 0.88
CA ILE A 39 -2.68 2.85 0.39
C ILE A 39 -2.65 2.09 -0.94
N ASP A 40 -3.40 0.99 -1.06
CA ASP A 40 -3.45 0.19 -2.28
C ASP A 40 -4.03 0.99 -3.46
N LYS A 41 -5.05 1.82 -3.22
CA LYS A 41 -5.63 2.73 -4.23
C LYS A 41 -4.63 3.77 -4.73
N ILE A 42 -3.83 4.35 -3.83
CA ILE A 42 -2.81 5.34 -4.20
C ILE A 42 -1.65 4.66 -4.93
N MET A 43 -1.13 3.56 -4.38
CA MET A 43 0.01 2.84 -4.96
C MET A 43 -0.31 2.27 -6.34
N LYS A 44 -1.50 1.69 -6.53
CA LYS A 44 -1.97 1.24 -7.86
C LYS A 44 -2.16 2.37 -8.86
N ARG A 45 -2.42 3.60 -8.40
CA ARG A 45 -2.51 4.80 -9.26
C ARG A 45 -1.13 5.35 -9.59
N CYS A 46 -0.17 5.20 -8.68
CA CYS A 46 1.21 5.65 -8.86
C CYS A 46 2.09 4.65 -9.61
N GLN A 47 1.74 3.36 -9.65
CA GLN A 47 2.31 2.47 -10.66
C GLN A 47 1.82 2.98 -12.01
N PRO A 48 2.73 3.45 -12.91
CA PRO A 48 2.33 3.62 -14.29
C PRO A 48 1.74 2.29 -14.69
N ARG A 49 0.53 2.29 -15.27
CA ARG A 49 0.10 1.15 -16.05
C ARG A 49 1.26 0.92 -17.01
N VAL A 50 2.04 -0.13 -16.77
CA VAL A 50 2.72 -0.83 -17.84
C VAL A 50 1.60 -1.39 -18.69
N ASP A 51 0.98 -0.49 -19.45
CA ASP A 51 0.19 -0.78 -20.62
C ASP A 51 1.23 -1.23 -21.65
N ASN A 52 1.75 -2.42 -21.40
CA ASN A 52 2.48 -3.15 -22.40
C ASN A 52 1.44 -4.07 -23.02
N ASP A 53 1.18 -3.80 -24.29
CA ASP A 53 0.64 -4.74 -25.24
C ASP A 53 -0.88 -4.96 -25.23
N ARG A 54 -1.64 -3.94 -25.68
CA ARG A 54 -2.83 -4.16 -26.53
C ARG A 54 -3.06 -3.02 -27.52
N ARG A 55 -2.17 -2.87 -28.52
CA ARG A 55 -2.62 -2.46 -29.86
C ARG A 55 -1.65 -2.84 -30.96
#